data_AF-A0A7J2L5U5-F1
#
_entry.id   AF-A0A7J2L5U5-F1
#
_cell.length_a   1.000
_cell.length_b   1.000
_cell.length_c   1.000
_cell.angle_alpha   90.00
_cell.angle_beta   90.00
_cell.angle_gamma   90.00
#
_symmetry.space_group_name_H-M   'P 1'
#
loop_
_entity.id
_entity.type
_entity.pdbx_description
1 polymer ?
#
loop_
_entity_poly.entity_id
_entity_poly.type
_entity_poly.pdbx_seq_one_letter_code
_entity_poly.pdbx_strand_id
1 'polypeptide(L)'
;MKKYRKGKLVSIIPSILFFIATLFLILSPLTLKKAIETQNEIFVIFIDELKKNNLQSALFSTFNYIFFNVLWILIVFMLIASLGFVSYIHYHDKVDDKILLVSNIFFLSLILLLTNSIVGGIVMFSFLLEIVCLSKTYEPNKKVFGKTFSIISSKLNFMSIFLGVALLITILSNLGSFEQTVAQSNLRLISNLVPNMTQIKEIQKLQIDAMAEGFEMSLKERYDLMPQQTKEQCSLLYETMIEGIESYRNRSKERIEQQEINIQDTLSQFVPFLSVINKSMPLLVALTGYAIVSFLAPFIAAFVALIYSLVKRR
;
A
#
# COMPACT_ATOMS: atom_id res chain seq x y z
N MET A 1 -17.85 32.88 38.43
CA MET A 1 -16.62 32.89 37.59
C MET A 1 -15.90 31.55 37.43
N LYS A 2 -15.63 30.75 38.48
CA LYS A 2 -14.89 29.46 38.35
C LYS A 2 -15.56 28.42 37.43
N LYS A 3 -16.89 28.30 37.44
CA LYS A 3 -17.66 27.36 36.59
C LYS A 3 -17.59 27.71 35.10
N TYR A 4 -17.62 29.02 34.78
CA TYR A 4 -17.53 29.55 33.42
C TYR A 4 -16.12 29.38 32.81
N ARG A 5 -15.06 29.58 33.62
CA ARG A 5 -13.67 29.29 33.18
C ARG A 5 -13.42 27.80 32.91
N LYS A 6 -14.04 26.90 33.70
CA LYS A 6 -13.93 25.44 33.48
C LYS A 6 -14.58 24.98 32.17
N GLY A 7 -15.75 25.51 31.79
CA GLY A 7 -16.38 25.19 30.50
C GLY A 7 -15.55 25.62 29.29
N LYS A 8 -14.95 26.82 29.34
CA LYS A 8 -14.06 27.33 28.28
C LYS A 8 -12.81 26.46 28.08
N LEU A 9 -12.17 26.00 29.16
CA LEU A 9 -11.00 25.12 29.08
C LEU A 9 -11.34 23.74 28.52
N VAL A 10 -12.48 23.18 28.92
CA VAL A 10 -12.92 21.86 28.46
C VAL A 10 -13.24 21.84 26.96
N SER A 11 -13.64 22.99 26.40
CA SER A 11 -13.93 23.15 24.97
C SER A 11 -12.68 22.99 24.07
N ILE A 12 -11.48 23.16 24.63
CA ILE A 12 -10.21 23.13 23.87
C ILE A 12 -9.62 21.71 23.86
N ILE A 13 -9.98 20.86 24.84
CA ILE A 13 -9.41 19.51 25.02
C ILE A 13 -9.53 18.63 23.77
N PRO A 14 -10.70 18.55 23.08
CA PRO A 14 -10.81 17.74 21.86
C PRO A 14 -9.80 18.18 20.79
N SER A 15 -9.66 19.50 20.58
CA SER A 15 -8.73 20.04 19.58
C SER A 15 -7.26 19.75 19.93
N ILE A 16 -6.89 19.78 21.22
CA ILE A 16 -5.55 19.39 21.67
C ILE A 16 -5.29 17.91 21.36
N LEU A 17 -6.26 17.03 21.63
CA LEU A 17 -6.12 15.61 21.37
C LEU A 17 -6.00 15.31 19.87
N PHE A 18 -6.80 15.98 19.03
CA PHE A 18 -6.66 15.87 17.56
C PHE A 18 -5.31 16.39 17.06
N PHE A 19 -4.82 17.50 17.63
CA PHE A 19 -3.51 18.04 17.33
C PHE A 19 -2.39 17.06 17.71
N ILE A 20 -2.43 16.48 18.92
CA ILE A 20 -1.46 15.48 19.37
C ILE A 20 -1.51 14.23 18.48
N ALA A 21 -2.70 13.74 18.16
CA ALA A 21 -2.87 12.59 17.26
C ALA A 21 -2.21 12.86 15.91
N THR A 22 -2.49 14.02 15.32
CA THR A 22 -1.95 14.36 13.99
C THR A 22 -0.45 14.62 14.02
N LEU A 23 0.07 15.27 15.06
CA LEU A 23 1.52 15.39 15.27
C LEU A 23 2.19 14.03 15.43
N PHE A 24 1.58 13.11 16.19
CA PHE A 24 2.08 11.75 16.35
C PHE A 24 2.18 11.05 14.99
N LEU A 25 1.15 11.18 14.14
CA LEU A 25 1.17 10.61 12.79
C LEU A 25 2.30 11.21 11.93
N ILE A 26 2.46 12.53 11.93
CA ILE A 26 3.47 13.24 11.13
C ILE A 26 4.90 12.92 11.60
N LEU A 27 5.12 12.87 12.91
CA LEU A 27 6.44 12.59 13.52
C LEU A 27 6.73 11.09 13.62
N SER A 28 5.78 10.23 13.23
CA SER A 28 5.99 8.79 13.22
C SER A 28 7.03 8.40 12.16
N PRO A 29 7.69 7.24 12.33
CA PRO A 29 8.58 6.71 11.30
C PRO A 29 7.83 6.25 10.03
N LEU A 30 6.49 6.26 10.02
CA LEU A 30 5.66 5.90 8.87
C LEU A 30 5.60 7.06 7.85
N THR A 31 6.72 7.29 7.17
CA THR A 31 6.80 8.26 6.07
C THR A 31 6.16 7.73 4.79
N LEU A 32 5.88 8.61 3.81
CA LEU A 32 5.40 8.20 2.48
C LEU A 32 6.35 7.23 1.77
N LYS A 33 7.66 7.47 1.87
CA LYS A 33 8.68 6.56 1.36
C LYS A 33 8.52 5.17 2.00
N LYS A 34 8.37 5.13 3.32
CA LYS A 34 8.18 3.88 4.05
C LYS A 34 6.88 3.19 3.67
N ALA A 35 5.80 3.92 3.44
CA ALA A 35 4.52 3.37 3.00
C ALA A 35 4.63 2.68 1.61
N ILE A 36 5.32 3.32 0.66
CA ILE A 36 5.60 2.74 -0.67
C ILE A 36 6.43 1.46 -0.53
N GLU A 37 7.53 1.51 0.22
CA GLU A 37 8.41 0.34 0.44
C GLU A 37 7.66 -0.81 1.11
N THR A 38 6.92 -0.52 2.18
CA THR A 38 6.17 -1.51 2.95
C THR A 38 5.10 -2.20 2.10
N GLN A 39 4.44 -1.49 1.18
CA GLN A 39 3.41 -2.10 0.33
C GLN A 39 3.97 -3.30 -0.47
N ASN A 40 5.15 -3.16 -1.07
CA ASN A 40 5.76 -4.25 -1.84
C ASN A 40 6.50 -5.26 -0.95
N GLU A 41 7.11 -4.81 0.15
CA GLU A 41 7.79 -5.71 1.08
C GLU A 41 6.82 -6.73 1.70
N ILE A 42 5.56 -6.35 1.91
CA ILE A 42 4.49 -7.27 2.35
C ILE A 42 4.38 -8.49 1.42
N PHE A 43 4.34 -8.25 0.11
CA PHE A 43 4.24 -9.33 -0.87
C PHE A 43 5.55 -10.12 -0.98
N VAL A 44 6.69 -9.43 -0.94
CA VAL A 44 8.02 -10.07 -0.92
C VAL A 44 8.14 -11.06 0.23
N ILE A 45 7.85 -10.63 1.46
CA ILE A 45 7.91 -11.49 2.65
C ILE A 45 6.95 -12.66 2.52
N PHE A 46 5.72 -12.40 2.07
CA PHE A 46 4.71 -13.44 1.88
C PHE A 46 5.16 -14.51 0.88
N ILE A 47 5.68 -14.11 -0.27
CA ILE A 47 6.13 -15.02 -1.33
C ILE A 47 7.37 -15.79 -0.90
N ASP A 48 8.35 -15.11 -0.30
CA ASP A 48 9.60 -15.76 0.13
C ASP A 48 9.34 -16.79 1.23
N GLU A 49 8.41 -16.52 2.15
CA GLU A 49 7.97 -17.48 3.15
C GLU A 49 7.15 -18.62 2.56
N LEU A 50 6.29 -18.36 1.57
CA LEU A 50 5.56 -19.41 0.87
C LEU A 50 6.49 -20.37 0.11
N LYS A 51 7.59 -19.86 -0.46
CA LYS A 51 8.59 -20.68 -1.16
C LYS A 51 9.38 -21.58 -0.21
N LYS A 52 9.64 -21.11 1.02
CA LYS A 52 10.51 -21.80 1.99
C LYS A 52 9.75 -22.67 2.98
N ASN A 53 8.55 -22.24 3.37
CA ASN A 53 7.77 -22.79 4.46
C ASN A 53 6.34 -23.12 3.97
N ASN A 54 5.34 -22.89 4.83
CA ASN A 54 3.93 -23.13 4.55
C ASN A 54 3.12 -21.83 4.59
N LEU A 55 1.86 -21.91 4.16
CA LEU A 55 0.94 -20.77 4.13
C LEU A 55 0.79 -20.10 5.51
N GLN A 56 0.75 -20.88 6.59
CA GLN A 56 0.60 -20.35 7.95
C GLN A 56 1.80 -19.48 8.35
N SER A 57 3.03 -19.94 8.10
CA SER A 57 4.25 -19.17 8.36
C SER A 57 4.28 -17.89 7.53
N ALA A 58 3.91 -17.98 6.25
CA ALA A 58 3.84 -16.81 5.36
C ALA A 58 2.85 -15.76 5.87
N LEU A 59 1.65 -16.17 6.29
CA LEU A 59 0.67 -15.26 6.89
C LEU A 59 1.18 -14.66 8.20
N PHE A 60 1.82 -15.45 9.07
CA PHE A 60 2.33 -14.97 10.35
C PHE A 60 3.49 -13.98 10.20
N SER A 61 4.50 -14.28 9.39
CA SER A 61 5.62 -13.39 9.10
C SER A 61 5.15 -12.07 8.46
N THR A 62 4.21 -12.17 7.50
CA THR A 62 3.63 -10.99 6.85
C THR A 62 2.83 -10.14 7.82
N PHE A 63 2.00 -10.77 8.66
CA PHE A 63 1.23 -10.05 9.68
C PHE A 63 2.15 -9.36 10.70
N ASN A 64 3.18 -10.05 11.21
CA ASN A 64 4.14 -9.44 12.13
C ASN A 64 4.83 -8.23 11.51
N TYR A 65 5.25 -8.34 10.25
CA TYR A 65 5.85 -7.23 9.52
C TYR A 65 4.90 -6.03 9.43
N ILE A 66 3.64 -6.25 9.04
CA ILE A 66 2.60 -5.21 8.96
C ILE A 66 2.32 -4.61 10.36
N PHE A 67 2.28 -5.46 11.38
CA PHE A 67 1.94 -5.05 12.74
C PHE A 67 2.96 -4.08 13.32
N PHE A 68 4.24 -4.43 13.28
CA PHE A 68 5.31 -3.62 13.89
C PHE A 68 5.68 -2.39 13.06
N ASN A 69 5.55 -2.44 11.73
CA ASN A 69 5.91 -1.30 10.88
C ASN A 69 4.75 -0.33 10.63
N VAL A 70 3.49 -0.77 10.73
CA VAL A 70 2.32 0.04 10.35
C VAL A 70 1.24 0.03 11.42
N LEU A 71 0.69 -1.13 11.79
CA LEU A 71 -0.53 -1.17 12.61
C LEU A 71 -0.33 -0.56 13.99
N TRP A 72 0.81 -0.80 14.64
CA TRP A 72 1.05 -0.26 15.98
C TRP A 72 0.98 1.27 16.03
N ILE A 73 1.58 1.94 15.04
CA ILE A 73 1.56 3.40 14.91
C ILE A 73 0.13 3.88 14.68
N LEU A 74 -0.59 3.24 13.74
CA LEU A 74 -1.97 3.62 13.43
C LEU A 74 -2.92 3.37 14.62
N ILE A 75 -2.72 2.31 15.41
CA ILE A 75 -3.48 2.03 16.63
C ILE A 75 -3.32 3.17 17.63
N VAL A 76 -2.07 3.59 17.92
CA VAL A 76 -1.82 4.68 18.86
C VAL A 76 -2.44 5.99 18.37
N PHE A 77 -2.25 6.32 17.09
CA PHE A 77 -2.86 7.48 16.45
C PHE A 77 -4.40 7.48 16.61
N MET A 78 -5.05 6.38 16.23
CA MET A 78 -6.51 6.26 16.26
C MET A 78 -7.06 6.23 17.69
N LEU A 79 -6.32 5.70 18.66
CA LEU A 79 -6.69 5.77 20.09
C LEU A 79 -6.70 7.22 20.58
N ILE A 80 -5.67 8.01 20.28
CA ILE A 80 -5.60 9.43 20.68
C ILE A 80 -6.73 10.23 19.99
N ALA A 81 -6.96 10.00 18.70
CA ALA A 81 -8.06 10.61 17.96
C ALA A 81 -9.43 10.26 18.58
N SER A 82 -9.62 8.99 18.95
CA SER A 82 -10.85 8.53 19.60
C SER A 82 -11.07 9.20 20.96
N LEU A 83 -10.01 9.44 21.74
CA LEU A 83 -10.10 10.21 22.98
C LEU A 83 -10.55 11.64 22.73
N GLY A 84 -10.16 12.26 21.61
CA GLY A 84 -10.68 13.56 21.17
C GLY A 84 -12.20 13.55 21.06
N PHE A 85 -12.76 12.59 20.32
CA PHE A 85 -14.22 12.43 20.19
C PHE A 85 -14.91 12.09 21.51
N VAL A 86 -14.33 11.19 22.31
CA VAL A 86 -14.89 10.83 23.62
C VAL A 86 -14.91 12.03 24.57
N SER A 87 -13.86 12.85 24.57
CA SER A 87 -13.80 14.05 25.41
C SER A 87 -14.92 15.02 25.05
N TYR A 88 -15.20 15.20 23.76
CA TYR A 88 -16.36 15.98 23.30
C TYR A 88 -17.69 15.37 23.75
N ILE A 89 -17.89 14.07 23.50
CA ILE A 89 -19.12 13.33 23.90
C ILE A 89 -19.37 13.42 25.42
N HIS A 90 -18.32 13.32 26.22
CA HIS A 90 -18.43 13.33 27.68
C HIS A 90 -18.77 14.71 28.24
N TYR A 91 -18.22 15.76 27.62
CA TYR A 91 -18.39 17.13 28.09
C TYR A 91 -19.33 17.98 27.25
N HIS A 92 -20.09 17.38 26.33
CA HIS A 92 -20.93 18.05 25.34
C HIS A 92 -21.68 19.28 25.88
N ASP A 93 -22.40 19.14 27.00
CA ASP A 93 -23.23 20.21 27.60
C ASP A 93 -22.43 21.39 28.18
N LYS A 94 -21.10 21.27 28.24
CA LYS A 94 -20.16 22.27 28.76
C LYS A 94 -19.25 22.84 27.67
N VAL A 95 -19.31 22.30 26.46
CA VAL A 95 -18.48 22.74 25.33
C VAL A 95 -19.14 23.95 24.67
N ASP A 96 -18.35 24.99 24.45
CA ASP A 96 -18.71 26.13 23.61
C ASP A 96 -18.22 25.86 22.20
N ASP A 97 -19.15 25.62 21.28
CA ASP A 97 -18.86 25.29 19.88
C ASP A 97 -18.04 26.36 19.16
N LYS A 98 -18.17 27.65 19.53
CA LYS A 98 -17.37 28.72 18.93
C LYS A 98 -15.91 28.60 19.36
N ILE A 99 -15.67 28.34 20.65
CA ILE A 99 -14.32 28.15 21.17
C ILE A 99 -13.69 26.91 20.55
N LEU A 100 -14.43 25.81 20.46
CA LEU A 100 -14.00 24.56 19.83
C LEU A 100 -13.61 24.76 18.36
N LEU A 101 -14.41 25.52 17.60
CA LEU A 101 -14.10 25.83 16.20
C LEU A 101 -12.82 26.67 16.08
N VAL A 102 -12.72 27.74 16.86
CA VAL A 102 -11.53 28.61 16.86
C VAL A 102 -10.28 27.84 17.26
N SER A 103 -10.37 26.95 18.26
CA SER A 103 -9.23 26.12 18.66
C SER A 103 -8.83 25.13 17.57
N ASN A 104 -9.77 24.48 16.90
CA ASN A 104 -9.44 23.58 15.79
C ASN A 104 -8.79 24.32 14.61
N ILE A 105 -9.28 25.51 14.26
CA ILE A 105 -8.65 26.34 13.20
C ILE A 105 -7.24 26.74 13.62
N PHE A 106 -7.06 27.18 14.86
CA PHE A 106 -5.74 27.54 15.40
C PHE A 106 -4.76 26.35 15.33
N PHE A 107 -5.17 25.16 15.79
CA PHE A 107 -4.31 23.98 15.74
C PHE A 107 -4.06 23.47 14.32
N LEU A 108 -5.02 23.60 13.40
CA LEU A 108 -4.82 23.31 11.97
C LEU A 108 -3.74 24.24 11.39
N SER A 109 -3.85 25.55 11.61
CA SER A 109 -2.84 26.53 11.19
C SER A 109 -1.48 26.21 11.80
N LEU A 110 -1.43 25.81 13.07
CA LEU A 110 -0.20 25.43 13.76
C LEU A 110 0.45 24.19 13.14
N ILE A 111 -0.33 23.15 12.76
CA ILE A 111 0.22 21.98 12.06
C ILE A 111 0.82 22.37 10.72
N LEU A 112 0.11 23.17 9.94
CA LEU A 112 0.59 23.61 8.64
C LEU A 112 1.89 24.42 8.76
N LEU A 113 1.97 25.34 9.73
CA LEU A 113 3.15 26.15 10.00
C LEU A 113 4.35 25.33 10.49
N LEU A 114 4.13 24.38 11.40
CA LEU A 114 5.23 23.63 12.03
C LEU A 114 5.77 22.50 11.15
N THR A 115 4.92 21.87 10.34
CA THR A 115 5.28 20.62 9.66
C THR A 115 5.32 20.73 8.14
N ASN A 116 4.67 21.76 7.56
CA ASN A 116 4.45 21.89 6.12
C ASN A 116 3.89 20.59 5.47
N SER A 117 3.16 19.78 6.24
CA SER A 117 2.68 18.47 5.81
C SER A 117 1.26 18.56 5.27
N ILE A 118 1.08 18.30 3.96
CA ILE A 118 -0.23 18.19 3.31
C ILE A 118 -1.08 17.12 4.01
N VAL A 119 -0.47 15.97 4.33
CA VAL A 119 -1.13 14.87 5.06
C VAL A 119 -1.66 15.35 6.41
N GLY A 120 -0.82 16.04 7.19
CA GLY A 120 -1.19 16.60 8.47
C GLY A 120 -2.35 17.59 8.39
N GLY A 121 -2.30 18.49 7.41
CA GLY A 121 -3.34 19.49 7.17
C GLY A 121 -4.69 18.85 6.84
N ILE A 122 -4.71 17.88 5.93
CA ILE A 122 -5.96 17.21 5.50
C ILE A 122 -6.56 16.38 6.64
N VAL A 123 -5.73 15.69 7.44
CA VAL A 123 -6.20 14.93 8.61
C VAL A 123 -6.77 15.84 9.70
N MET A 124 -6.11 16.96 10.03
CA MET A 124 -6.71 17.92 10.99
C MET A 124 -8.00 18.54 10.46
N PHE A 125 -8.06 18.81 9.15
CA PHE A 125 -9.26 19.31 8.54
C PHE A 125 -10.43 18.30 8.61
N SER A 126 -10.15 16.99 8.49
CA SER A 126 -11.18 15.96 8.66
C SER A 126 -11.74 15.96 10.09
N PHE A 127 -10.88 16.08 11.11
CA PHE A 127 -11.33 16.21 12.50
C PHE A 127 -12.20 17.46 12.72
N LEU A 128 -11.84 18.60 12.11
CA LEU A 128 -12.64 19.82 12.15
C LEU A 128 -14.03 19.61 11.53
N LEU A 129 -14.13 18.98 10.36
CA LEU A 129 -15.42 18.69 9.74
C LEU A 129 -16.26 17.74 10.59
N GLU A 130 -15.65 16.69 11.11
CA GLU A 130 -16.33 15.68 11.89
C GLU A 130 -16.85 16.21 13.23
N ILE A 131 -16.08 17.07 13.90
CA ILE A 131 -16.48 17.64 15.18
C ILE A 131 -17.62 18.66 15.00
N VAL A 132 -17.62 19.44 13.91
CA VAL A 132 -18.73 20.34 13.54
C VAL A 132 -19.99 19.55 13.19
N CYS A 133 -19.84 18.43 12.48
CA CYS A 133 -20.95 17.54 12.19
C CYS A 133 -21.51 16.92 13.48
N LEU A 134 -20.62 16.50 14.38
CA LEU A 134 -21.00 15.91 15.66
C LEU A 134 -21.71 16.94 16.56
N SER A 135 -21.27 18.20 16.60
CA SER A 135 -21.89 19.22 17.43
C SER A 135 -23.32 19.58 17.03
N LYS A 136 -23.64 19.44 15.74
CA LYS A 136 -24.99 19.69 15.23
C LYS A 136 -25.95 18.51 15.36
N THR A 137 -25.43 17.28 15.52
CA THR A 137 -26.23 16.05 15.41
C THR A 137 -26.23 15.19 16.68
N TYR A 138 -25.48 15.56 17.71
CA TYR A 138 -25.33 14.73 18.90
C TYR A 138 -26.51 14.85 19.88
N GLU A 139 -27.26 13.75 20.04
CA GLU A 139 -28.33 13.67 21.06
C GLU A 139 -28.01 12.68 22.20
N PRO A 140 -27.87 13.10 23.46
CA PRO A 140 -27.50 12.18 24.56
C PRO A 140 -28.46 10.98 24.70
N ASN A 141 -27.93 9.75 24.79
CA ASN A 141 -28.71 8.50 24.87
C ASN A 141 -28.32 7.67 26.10
N LYS A 142 -29.29 6.91 26.64
CA LYS A 142 -29.11 5.95 27.75
C LYS A 142 -28.19 4.78 27.38
N LYS A 143 -28.16 4.33 26.12
CA LYS A 143 -27.25 3.26 25.64
C LYS A 143 -25.85 3.81 25.33
N VAL A 144 -25.04 4.01 26.37
CA VAL A 144 -23.70 4.64 26.28
C VAL A 144 -22.78 3.88 25.32
N PHE A 145 -22.62 2.56 25.48
CA PHE A 145 -21.69 1.76 24.67
C PHE A 145 -22.03 1.81 23.17
N GLY A 146 -23.25 1.40 22.80
CA GLY A 146 -23.65 1.29 21.39
C GLY A 146 -23.58 2.62 20.65
N LYS A 147 -23.96 3.73 21.31
CA LYS A 147 -23.87 5.06 20.72
C LYS A 147 -22.42 5.52 20.56
N THR A 148 -21.59 5.37 21.60
CA THR A 148 -20.17 5.75 21.53
C THR A 148 -19.42 4.93 20.48
N PHE A 149 -19.65 3.62 20.42
CA PHE A 149 -19.10 2.74 19.39
C PHE A 149 -19.47 3.22 17.98
N SER A 150 -20.76 3.44 17.73
CA SER A 150 -21.24 3.87 16.41
C SER A 150 -20.67 5.22 15.98
N ILE A 151 -20.61 6.20 16.90
CA ILE A 151 -20.01 7.50 16.60
C ILE A 151 -18.53 7.34 16.27
N ILE A 152 -17.74 6.74 17.17
CA ILE A 152 -16.28 6.64 16.98
C ILE A 152 -15.95 5.86 15.72
N SER A 153 -16.61 4.72 15.49
CA SER A 153 -16.36 3.91 14.29
C SER A 153 -16.68 4.68 13.01
N SER A 154 -17.81 5.39 12.96
CA SER A 154 -18.18 6.22 11.81
C SER A 154 -17.18 7.35 11.56
N LYS A 155 -16.72 8.01 12.63
CA LYS A 155 -15.75 9.11 12.58
C LYS A 155 -14.37 8.64 12.12
N LEU A 156 -13.84 7.57 12.71
CA LEU A 156 -12.56 6.98 12.27
C LEU A 156 -12.60 6.49 10.81
N ASN A 157 -13.73 5.94 10.34
CA ASN A 157 -13.91 5.57 8.93
C ASN A 157 -14.01 6.79 8.01
N PHE A 158 -14.58 7.90 8.46
CA PHE A 158 -14.59 9.13 7.66
C PHE A 158 -13.18 9.72 7.53
N MET A 159 -12.45 9.76 8.65
CA MET A 159 -11.03 10.14 8.68
C MET A 159 -10.17 9.24 7.79
N SER A 160 -10.44 7.93 7.68
CA SER A 160 -9.67 7.03 6.80
C SER A 160 -9.78 7.41 5.32
N ILE A 161 -10.95 7.90 4.88
CA ILE A 161 -11.15 8.43 3.52
C ILE A 161 -10.26 9.65 3.30
N PHE A 162 -10.25 10.59 4.24
CA PHE A 162 -9.42 11.79 4.16
C PHE A 162 -7.94 11.45 4.18
N LEU A 163 -7.51 10.49 4.99
CA LEU A 163 -6.13 10.01 4.99
C LEU A 163 -5.75 9.39 3.64
N GLY A 164 -6.61 8.56 3.04
CA GLY A 164 -6.39 7.99 1.71
C GLY A 164 -6.25 9.07 0.63
N VAL A 165 -7.16 10.06 0.63
CA VAL A 165 -7.09 11.22 -0.27
C VAL A 165 -5.82 12.02 -0.04
N ALA A 166 -5.42 12.22 1.22
CA ALA A 166 -4.22 12.96 1.57
C ALA A 166 -2.94 12.26 1.08
N LEU A 167 -2.85 10.95 1.26
CA LEU A 167 -1.75 10.13 0.73
C LEU A 167 -1.68 10.24 -0.79
N LEU A 168 -2.83 10.09 -1.47
CA LEU A 168 -2.91 10.20 -2.93
C LEU A 168 -2.42 11.57 -3.42
N ILE A 169 -2.98 12.67 -2.88
CA ILE A 169 -2.60 14.03 -3.27
C ILE A 169 -1.11 14.24 -3.01
N THR A 170 -0.59 13.79 -1.86
CA THR A 170 0.81 14.05 -1.49
C THR A 170 1.78 13.28 -2.38
N ILE A 171 1.49 12.02 -2.72
CA ILE A 171 2.32 11.23 -3.63
C ILE A 171 2.24 11.82 -5.04
N LEU A 172 1.05 12.17 -5.54
CA LEU A 172 0.90 12.77 -6.87
C LEU A 172 1.61 14.12 -6.99
N SER A 173 1.54 14.95 -5.96
CA SER A 173 2.19 16.28 -5.94
C SER A 173 3.73 16.19 -5.89
N ASN A 174 4.26 15.03 -5.46
CA ASN A 174 5.69 14.79 -5.30
C ASN A 174 6.18 13.58 -6.12
N LEU A 175 5.50 13.27 -7.24
CA LEU A 175 5.77 12.09 -8.07
C LEU A 175 7.26 11.97 -8.43
N GLY A 176 7.89 13.06 -8.89
CA GLY A 176 9.31 13.08 -9.26
C GLY A 176 10.26 12.71 -8.11
N SER A 177 9.90 12.98 -6.86
CA SER A 177 10.70 12.61 -5.69
C SER A 177 10.57 11.13 -5.32
N PHE A 178 9.49 10.47 -5.74
CA PHE A 178 9.19 9.08 -5.38
C PHE A 178 9.42 8.08 -6.53
N GLU A 179 9.61 8.54 -7.77
CA GLU A 179 9.82 7.68 -8.95
C GLU A 179 10.89 6.61 -8.75
N GLN A 180 12.07 6.99 -8.26
CA GLN A 180 13.16 6.03 -8.02
C GLN A 180 12.79 5.01 -6.93
N THR A 181 12.12 5.45 -5.86
CA THR A 181 11.71 4.56 -4.76
C THR A 181 10.67 3.56 -5.27
N VAL A 182 9.68 4.03 -6.05
CA VAL A 182 8.65 3.17 -6.65
C VAL A 182 9.28 2.16 -7.60
N ALA A 183 10.17 2.61 -8.50
CA ALA A 183 10.83 1.73 -9.45
C ALA A 183 11.67 0.65 -8.77
N GLN A 184 12.49 1.02 -7.78
CA GLN A 184 13.31 0.06 -7.02
C GLN A 184 12.44 -0.94 -6.23
N SER A 185 11.38 -0.45 -5.60
CA SER A 185 10.48 -1.29 -4.82
C SER A 185 9.73 -2.30 -5.69
N ASN A 186 9.23 -1.87 -6.86
CA ASN A 186 8.57 -2.75 -7.82
C ASN A 186 9.53 -3.75 -8.47
N LEU A 187 10.77 -3.34 -8.77
CA LEU A 187 11.79 -4.25 -9.29
C LEU A 187 12.10 -5.37 -8.30
N ARG A 188 12.20 -5.05 -7.00
CA ARG A 188 12.44 -6.06 -5.95
C ARG A 188 11.28 -7.04 -5.80
N LEU A 189 10.04 -6.57 -5.90
CA LEU A 189 8.86 -7.43 -5.95
C LEU A 189 8.94 -8.41 -7.14
N ILE A 190 9.23 -7.87 -8.32
CA ILE A 190 9.23 -8.65 -9.55
C ILE A 190 10.40 -9.63 -9.59
N SER A 191 11.58 -9.25 -9.11
CA SER A 191 12.70 -10.20 -8.98
C SER A 191 12.39 -11.37 -8.04
N ASN A 192 11.48 -11.18 -7.08
CA ASN A 192 11.01 -12.26 -6.21
C ASN A 192 9.86 -13.07 -6.80
N LEU A 193 9.07 -12.50 -7.72
CA LEU A 193 8.00 -13.21 -8.42
C LEU A 193 8.53 -14.01 -9.62
N VAL A 194 9.52 -13.46 -10.33
CA VAL A 194 10.12 -14.09 -11.50
C VAL A 194 11.12 -15.15 -11.01
N PRO A 195 11.15 -16.32 -11.67
CA PRO A 195 12.09 -17.37 -11.35
C PRO A 195 13.56 -16.88 -11.43
N ASN A 196 14.48 -17.50 -10.67
CA ASN A 196 15.88 -17.04 -10.54
C ASN A 196 16.56 -16.88 -11.92
N MET A 197 17.63 -16.09 -12.03
CA MET A 197 18.34 -15.85 -13.30
C MET A 197 18.66 -17.14 -14.06
N THR A 198 19.02 -18.21 -13.35
CA THR A 198 19.23 -19.55 -13.91
C THR A 198 17.98 -20.07 -14.62
N GLN A 199 16.81 -19.91 -14.00
CA GLN A 199 15.53 -20.35 -14.55
C GLN A 199 15.05 -19.45 -15.70
N ILE A 200 15.35 -18.13 -15.69
CA ILE A 200 15.09 -17.26 -16.85
C ILE A 200 15.93 -17.72 -18.05
N LYS A 201 17.23 -17.99 -17.84
CA LYS A 201 18.11 -18.54 -18.86
C LYS A 201 17.61 -19.90 -19.36
N GLU A 202 17.14 -20.78 -18.47
CA GLU A 202 16.52 -22.05 -18.86
C GLU A 202 15.26 -21.85 -19.71
N ILE A 203 14.35 -20.94 -19.34
CA ILE A 203 13.15 -20.63 -20.12
C ILE A 203 13.52 -20.12 -21.53
N GLN A 204 14.51 -19.23 -21.64
CA GLN A 204 15.00 -18.75 -22.93
C GLN A 204 15.60 -19.88 -23.78
N LYS A 205 16.38 -20.79 -23.16
CA LYS A 205 16.93 -21.97 -23.84
C LYS A 205 15.81 -22.89 -24.33
N LEU A 206 14.76 -23.12 -23.54
CA LEU A 206 13.59 -23.91 -23.92
C LEU A 206 12.81 -23.29 -25.08
N GLN A 207 12.70 -21.96 -25.13
CA GLN A 207 12.07 -21.27 -26.27
C GLN A 207 12.88 -21.43 -27.56
N ILE A 208 14.20 -21.34 -27.50
CA ILE A 208 15.09 -21.60 -28.64
C ILE A 208 14.97 -23.06 -29.10
N ASP A 209 14.86 -24.01 -28.16
CA ASP A 209 14.63 -25.42 -28.47
C ASP A 209 13.33 -25.65 -29.21
N ALA A 210 12.22 -25.13 -28.67
CA ALA A 210 10.91 -25.27 -29.30
C ALA A 210 10.87 -24.61 -30.69
N MET A 211 11.57 -23.49 -30.88
CA MET A 211 11.65 -22.80 -32.17
C MET A 211 12.48 -23.60 -33.19
N ALA A 212 13.63 -24.14 -32.78
CA ALA A 212 14.48 -24.96 -33.63
C ALA A 212 13.76 -26.24 -34.06
N GLU A 213 13.14 -26.95 -33.12
CA GLU A 213 12.32 -28.15 -33.39
C GLU A 213 11.14 -27.84 -34.32
N GLY A 214 10.49 -26.70 -34.14
CA GLY A 214 9.42 -26.23 -35.03
C GLY A 214 9.90 -25.99 -36.47
N PHE A 215 11.09 -25.39 -36.64
CA PHE A 215 11.69 -25.19 -37.96
C PHE A 215 12.13 -26.51 -38.60
N GLU A 216 12.79 -27.40 -37.84
CA GLU A 216 13.22 -28.72 -38.31
C GLU A 216 12.01 -29.56 -38.76
N MET A 217 10.94 -29.62 -37.96
CA MET A 217 9.72 -30.34 -38.33
C MET A 217 9.08 -29.76 -39.59
N SER A 218 8.95 -28.43 -39.68
CA SER A 218 8.36 -27.77 -40.84
C SER A 218 9.17 -28.02 -42.12
N LEU A 219 10.50 -27.96 -42.02
CA LEU A 219 11.41 -28.27 -43.14
C LEU A 219 11.33 -29.74 -43.54
N LYS A 220 11.35 -30.64 -42.56
CA LYS A 220 11.26 -32.09 -42.79
C LYS A 220 9.94 -32.45 -43.45
N GLU A 221 8.82 -31.95 -42.94
CA GLU A 221 7.49 -32.20 -43.51
C GLU A 221 7.41 -31.69 -44.96
N ARG A 222 7.90 -30.47 -45.21
CA ARG A 222 7.96 -29.90 -46.56
C ARG A 222 8.84 -30.71 -47.50
N TYR A 223 10.01 -31.13 -47.04
CA TYR A 223 10.95 -31.94 -47.81
C TYR A 223 10.37 -33.32 -48.10
N ASP A 224 9.76 -33.98 -47.12
CA ASP A 224 9.16 -35.30 -47.22
C ASP A 224 8.00 -35.36 -48.22
N LEU A 225 7.27 -34.25 -48.38
CA LEU A 225 6.19 -34.10 -49.35
C LEU A 225 6.67 -33.84 -50.80
N MET A 226 7.96 -33.59 -51.03
CA MET A 226 8.48 -33.34 -52.38
C MET A 226 8.61 -34.65 -53.19
N PRO A 227 8.43 -34.58 -54.53
CA PRO A 227 8.74 -35.70 -55.42
C PRO A 227 10.20 -36.16 -55.30
N GLN A 228 10.45 -37.46 -55.49
CA GLN A 228 11.78 -38.09 -55.32
C GLN A 228 12.91 -37.35 -56.06
N GLN A 229 12.64 -36.94 -57.30
CA GLN A 229 13.60 -36.25 -58.15
C GLN A 229 13.96 -34.84 -57.63
N THR A 230 13.01 -34.16 -56.99
CA THR A 230 13.21 -32.85 -56.35
C THR A 230 13.94 -33.01 -55.01
N LYS A 231 13.66 -34.08 -54.25
CA LYS A 231 14.41 -34.39 -53.02
C LYS A 231 15.89 -34.57 -53.30
N GLU A 232 16.25 -35.35 -54.31
CA GLU A 232 17.66 -35.57 -54.69
C GLU A 232 18.37 -34.28 -55.11
N GLN A 233 17.68 -33.37 -55.79
CA GLN A 233 18.25 -32.07 -56.19
C GLN A 233 18.39 -31.10 -55.02
N CYS A 234 17.50 -31.21 -54.02
CA CYS A 234 17.47 -30.31 -52.87
C CYS A 234 18.12 -30.91 -51.61
N SER A 235 18.67 -32.13 -51.65
CA SER A 235 19.18 -32.83 -50.47
C SER A 235 20.25 -32.03 -49.74
N LEU A 236 21.21 -31.48 -50.49
CA LEU A 236 22.29 -30.66 -49.95
C LEU A 236 21.75 -29.39 -49.28
N LEU A 237 20.74 -28.76 -49.88
CA LEU A 237 20.12 -27.55 -49.32
C LEU A 237 19.37 -27.87 -48.03
N TYR A 238 18.62 -28.98 -48.01
CA TYR A 238 17.93 -29.46 -46.81
C TYR A 238 18.91 -29.76 -45.68
N GLU A 239 19.97 -30.53 -45.95
CA GLU A 239 21.03 -30.83 -44.97
C GLU A 239 21.68 -29.56 -44.42
N THR A 240 22.03 -28.61 -45.31
CA THR A 240 22.62 -27.32 -44.91
C THR A 240 21.66 -26.49 -44.04
N MET A 241 20.35 -26.54 -44.30
CA MET A 241 19.36 -25.83 -43.50
C MET A 241 19.21 -26.44 -42.10
N ILE A 242 19.19 -27.77 -42.00
CA ILE A 242 19.15 -28.47 -40.71
C ILE A 242 20.41 -28.17 -39.90
N GLU A 243 21.60 -28.28 -40.50
CA GLU A 243 22.87 -27.90 -39.84
C GLU A 243 22.86 -26.41 -39.42
N GLY A 244 22.30 -25.53 -40.24
CA GLY A 244 22.14 -24.12 -39.93
C GLY A 244 21.25 -23.87 -38.70
N ILE A 245 20.13 -24.59 -38.58
CA ILE A 245 19.22 -24.52 -37.44
C ILE A 245 19.90 -25.03 -36.17
N GLU A 246 20.59 -26.17 -36.25
CA GLU A 246 21.31 -26.75 -35.11
C GLU A 246 22.46 -25.84 -34.65
N SER A 247 23.18 -25.25 -35.61
CA SER A 247 24.22 -24.25 -35.34
C SER A 247 23.66 -22.98 -34.71
N TYR A 248 22.47 -22.52 -35.12
CA TYR A 248 21.78 -21.39 -34.51
C TYR A 248 21.34 -21.71 -33.08
N ARG A 249 20.76 -22.89 -32.85
CA ARG A 249 20.32 -23.40 -31.54
C ARG A 249 21.49 -23.39 -30.55
N ASN A 250 22.61 -23.98 -30.93
CA ASN A 250 23.79 -24.10 -30.07
C ASN A 250 24.42 -22.73 -29.78
N ARG A 251 24.66 -21.90 -30.81
CA ARG A 251 25.22 -20.55 -30.62
C ARG A 251 24.33 -19.64 -29.77
N SER A 252 23.01 -19.74 -29.93
CA SER A 252 22.07 -18.93 -29.15
C SER A 252 22.04 -19.34 -27.68
N LYS A 253 22.07 -20.65 -27.39
CA LYS A 253 22.17 -21.16 -26.03
C LYS A 253 23.45 -20.71 -25.32
N GLU A 254 24.58 -20.77 -26.03
CA GLU A 254 25.88 -20.36 -25.52
C GLU A 254 25.93 -18.85 -25.22
N ARG A 255 25.33 -18.03 -26.09
CA ARG A 255 25.15 -16.58 -25.85
C ARG A 255 24.27 -16.28 -24.64
N ILE A 256 23.18 -17.01 -24.43
CA ILE A 256 22.31 -16.87 -23.25
C ILE A 256 23.09 -17.20 -21.97
N GLU A 257 23.97 -18.20 -22.03
CA GLU A 257 24.82 -18.59 -20.90
C GLU A 257 25.83 -17.49 -20.54
N GLN A 258 26.48 -16.92 -21.55
CA GLN A 258 27.51 -15.88 -21.40
C GLN A 258 26.95 -14.47 -21.18
N GLN A 259 25.66 -14.24 -21.39
CA GLN A 259 25.05 -12.93 -21.17
C GLN A 259 25.04 -12.54 -19.69
N GLU A 260 25.68 -11.41 -19.37
CA GLU A 260 25.38 -10.61 -18.18
C GLU A 260 24.06 -9.90 -18.43
N ILE A 261 22.99 -10.53 -17.96
CA ILE A 261 21.64 -10.02 -18.14
C ILE A 261 21.42 -8.89 -17.14
N ASN A 262 21.29 -7.65 -17.62
CA ASN A 262 20.79 -6.56 -16.80
C ASN A 262 19.32 -6.87 -16.45
N ILE A 263 19.09 -7.21 -15.17
CA ILE A 263 17.79 -7.64 -14.63
C ILE A 263 16.71 -6.61 -14.97
N GLN A 264 17.08 -5.32 -14.95
CA GLN A 264 16.15 -4.22 -15.17
C GLN A 264 15.65 -4.15 -16.62
N ASP A 265 16.56 -4.29 -17.60
CA ASP A 265 16.19 -4.26 -19.03
C ASP A 265 15.41 -5.51 -19.42
N THR A 266 15.79 -6.66 -18.86
CA THR A 266 15.19 -7.96 -19.21
C THR A 266 13.79 -8.10 -18.61
N LEU A 267 13.60 -7.72 -17.34
CA LEU A 267 12.27 -7.68 -16.73
C LEU A 267 11.34 -6.68 -17.41
N SER A 268 11.87 -5.55 -17.93
CA SER A 268 11.06 -4.59 -18.68
C SER A 268 10.51 -5.16 -20.00
N GLN A 269 11.23 -6.11 -20.63
CA GLN A 269 10.79 -6.83 -21.81
C GLN A 269 9.77 -7.93 -21.48
N PHE A 270 9.91 -8.60 -20.32
CA PHE A 270 8.98 -9.66 -19.89
C PHE A 270 7.70 -9.13 -19.22
N VAL A 271 7.74 -7.94 -18.63
CA VAL A 271 6.58 -7.31 -17.96
C VAL A 271 6.31 -5.93 -18.61
N PRO A 272 5.70 -5.88 -19.81
CA PRO A 272 5.43 -4.61 -20.51
C PRO A 272 4.54 -3.65 -19.71
N PHE A 273 3.85 -4.14 -18.67
CA PHE A 273 3.01 -3.36 -17.77
C PHE A 273 3.76 -2.73 -16.58
N LEU A 274 5.09 -2.90 -16.45
CA LEU A 274 5.88 -2.31 -15.35
C LEU A 274 5.68 -0.79 -15.24
N SER A 275 5.62 -0.11 -16.37
CA SER A 275 5.36 1.34 -16.44
C SER A 275 3.97 1.71 -15.92
N VAL A 276 2.97 0.86 -16.15
CA VAL A 276 1.60 1.02 -15.64
C VAL A 276 1.56 0.77 -14.14
N ILE A 277 2.25 -0.27 -13.65
CA ILE A 277 2.37 -0.58 -12.22
C ILE A 277 3.00 0.61 -11.48
N ASN A 278 4.10 1.16 -12.00
CA ASN A 278 4.77 2.33 -11.44
C ASN A 278 3.82 3.54 -11.35
N LYS A 279 3.04 3.81 -12.41
CA LYS A 279 2.07 4.91 -12.45
C LYS A 279 0.86 4.69 -11.52
N SER A 280 0.50 3.44 -11.25
CA SER A 280 -0.63 3.08 -10.38
C SER A 280 -0.28 3.02 -8.88
N MET A 281 1.02 3.02 -8.54
CA MET A 281 1.49 2.90 -7.15
C MET A 281 0.90 3.93 -6.19
N PRO A 282 0.76 5.23 -6.54
CA PRO A 282 0.15 6.22 -5.66
C PRO A 282 -1.28 5.85 -5.24
N LEU A 283 -2.05 5.28 -6.18
CA LEU A 283 -3.42 4.83 -5.93
C LEU A 283 -3.43 3.60 -5.04
N LEU A 284 -2.53 2.64 -5.27
CA LEU A 284 -2.42 1.44 -4.44
C LEU A 284 -2.05 1.79 -3.00
N VAL A 285 -1.06 2.65 -2.78
CA VAL A 285 -0.68 3.10 -1.43
C VAL A 285 -1.85 3.77 -0.72
N ALA A 286 -2.59 4.62 -1.41
CA ALA A 286 -3.76 5.30 -0.86
C ALA A 286 -4.88 4.31 -0.49
N LEU A 287 -5.17 3.34 -1.35
CA LEU A 287 -6.18 2.30 -1.12
C LEU A 287 -5.78 1.38 0.04
N THR A 288 -4.51 0.97 0.10
CA THR A 288 -3.98 0.15 1.22
C THR A 288 -4.05 0.92 2.53
N GLY A 289 -3.65 2.19 2.54
CA GLY A 289 -3.76 3.05 3.73
C GLY A 289 -5.20 3.19 4.22
N TYR A 290 -6.14 3.46 3.30
CA TYR A 290 -7.58 3.47 3.60
C TYR A 290 -8.07 2.14 4.17
N ALA A 291 -7.71 1.03 3.52
CA ALA A 291 -8.16 -0.31 3.92
C ALA A 291 -7.68 -0.70 5.32
N ILE A 292 -6.41 -0.42 5.65
CA ILE A 292 -5.84 -0.72 6.97
C ILE A 292 -6.56 0.06 8.06
N VAL A 293 -6.75 1.38 7.88
CA VAL A 293 -7.40 2.22 8.90
C VAL A 293 -8.87 1.84 9.05
N SER A 294 -9.57 1.58 7.95
CA SER A 294 -10.99 1.18 7.97
C SER A 294 -11.19 -0.19 8.62
N PHE A 295 -10.22 -1.10 8.43
CA PHE A 295 -10.21 -2.39 9.13
C PHE A 295 -9.99 -2.24 10.64
N LEU A 296 -9.09 -1.34 11.06
CA LEU A 296 -8.79 -1.11 12.49
C LEU A 296 -9.88 -0.34 13.23
N ALA A 297 -10.59 0.57 12.56
CA ALA A 297 -11.58 1.46 13.14
C ALA A 297 -12.63 0.76 14.05
N PRO A 298 -13.31 -0.33 13.65
CA PRO A 298 -14.29 -0.99 14.50
C PRO A 298 -13.67 -1.58 15.79
N PHE A 299 -12.47 -2.14 15.72
CA PHE A 299 -11.80 -2.71 16.89
C PHE A 299 -11.44 -1.63 17.92
N ILE A 300 -10.88 -0.52 17.44
CA ILE A 300 -10.51 0.61 18.29
C ILE A 300 -11.77 1.27 18.87
N ALA A 301 -12.81 1.46 18.06
CA ALA A 301 -14.08 2.00 18.52
C ALA A 301 -14.71 1.12 19.61
N ALA A 302 -14.66 -0.22 19.45
CA ALA A 302 -15.19 -1.15 20.45
C ALA A 302 -14.42 -1.05 21.77
N PHE A 303 -13.09 -1.04 21.69
CA PHE A 303 -12.22 -0.91 22.87
C PHE A 303 -12.47 0.40 23.63
N VAL A 304 -12.47 1.53 22.92
CA VAL A 304 -12.69 2.85 23.53
C VAL A 304 -14.10 3.00 24.08
N ALA A 305 -15.12 2.52 23.36
CA ALA A 305 -16.50 2.54 23.83
C ALA A 305 -16.69 1.68 25.09
N LEU A 306 -16.00 0.54 25.20
CA LEU A 306 -16.03 -0.33 26.36
C LEU A 306 -15.42 0.38 27.58
N ILE A 307 -14.23 0.97 27.44
CA ILE A 307 -13.58 1.73 28.52
C ILE A 307 -14.48 2.89 28.96
N TYR A 308 -14.99 3.67 28.01
CA TYR A 308 -15.85 4.82 28.33
C TYR A 308 -17.14 4.40 29.04
N SER A 309 -17.77 3.31 28.60
CA SER A 309 -18.94 2.72 29.25
C SER A 309 -18.66 2.31 30.70
N LEU A 310 -17.50 1.69 30.97
CA LEU A 310 -17.11 1.30 32.32
C LEU A 310 -16.85 2.51 33.22
N VAL A 311 -16.19 3.55 32.70
CA VAL A 311 -15.92 4.79 33.45
C VAL A 311 -17.22 5.53 33.80
N LYS A 312 -18.18 5.59 32.88
CA LYS A 312 -19.46 6.30 33.09
C LYS A 312 -20.44 5.55 34.01
N ARG A 313 -20.27 4.24 34.19
CA ARG A 313 -21.08 3.44 35.13
C ARG A 313 -20.64 3.59 36.59
N ARG A 314 -19.42 4.08 36.84
CA ARG A 314 -18.93 4.46 38.17
C ARG A 314 -19.31 5.90 38.47
#